data_AF-A0A3B9W2I8-F1
#
_entry.id   AF-A0A3B9W2I8-F1
#
_cell.length_a   1.000
_cell.length_b   1.000
_cell.length_c   1.000
_cell.angle_alpha   90.00
_cell.angle_beta   90.00
_cell.angle_gamma   90.00
#
_symmetry.space_group_name_H-M   'P 1'
#
loop_
_entity.id
_entity.type
_entity.pdbx_description
1 polymer ?
#
loop_
_entity_poly.entity_id
_entity_poly.type
_entity_poly.pdbx_seq_one_letter_code
_entity_poly.pdbx_strand_id
1 'polypeptide(L)'
;DRFNRRLVYGVAAAATAAWIPVFFLMIQGRSEVMLIIGVVVGLALHAFMYGPQAAYITEQFPARLRYAGSSLAYTLAGVIGGAVAPLIFTALYAASGNWYLIAGYLLLASIVTIVGLAIGRNPQPEEDLRWLHNDGAPESHA
;
A
#
# COMPACT_ATOMS: atom_id res chain seq x y z
N ASP A 1 -8.06 9.94 -11.28
CA ASP A 1 -9.23 9.39 -12.01
C ASP A 1 -9.00 9.09 -13.49
N ARG A 2 -8.14 9.82 -14.21
CA ARG A 2 -7.87 9.55 -15.64
C ARG A 2 -6.86 8.41 -15.90
N PHE A 3 -6.12 7.97 -14.89
CA PHE A 3 -5.06 6.98 -15.00
C PHE A 3 -5.45 5.65 -14.35
N ASN A 4 -4.96 4.55 -14.89
CA ASN A 4 -5.14 3.21 -14.32
C ASN A 4 -4.61 3.19 -12.88
N ARG A 5 -5.52 3.01 -11.92
CA ARG A 5 -5.25 3.08 -10.47
C ARG A 5 -4.16 2.10 -10.04
N ARG A 6 -4.20 0.88 -10.56
CA ARG A 6 -3.22 -0.18 -10.31
C ARG A 6 -1.85 0.17 -10.88
N LEU A 7 -1.81 0.79 -12.06
CA LEU A 7 -0.56 1.27 -12.65
C LEU A 7 0.07 2.39 -11.82
N VAL A 8 -0.73 3.40 -11.42
CA VAL A 8 -0.25 4.51 -10.59
C VAL A 8 0.32 3.99 -9.28
N TYR A 9 -0.41 3.09 -8.60
CA TYR A 9 0.06 2.46 -7.37
C TYR A 9 1.37 1.69 -7.63
N GLY A 10 1.42 0.84 -8.65
CA GLY A 10 2.58 0.02 -8.96
C GLY A 10 3.83 0.84 -9.28
N VAL A 11 3.70 1.90 -10.08
CA VAL A 11 4.81 2.82 -10.39
C VAL A 11 5.30 3.52 -9.13
N ALA A 12 4.40 4.00 -8.28
CA ALA A 12 4.78 4.65 -7.03
C ALA A 12 5.44 3.68 -6.03
N ALA A 13 5.00 2.43 -5.98
CA ALA A 13 5.64 1.38 -5.17
C ALA A 13 7.05 1.05 -5.68
N ALA A 14 7.23 0.93 -7.00
CA ALA A 14 8.55 0.71 -7.60
C ALA A 14 9.49 1.92 -7.40
N ALA A 15 8.97 3.14 -7.54
CA ALA A 15 9.71 4.36 -7.26
C ALA A 15 10.11 4.45 -5.79
N THR A 16 9.22 4.07 -4.86
CA THR A 16 9.54 3.95 -3.43
C THR A 16 10.67 2.95 -3.20
N ALA A 17 10.63 1.78 -3.83
CA ALA A 17 11.68 0.78 -3.73
C ALA A 17 13.05 1.34 -4.17
N ALA A 18 13.09 2.08 -5.28
CA ALA A 18 14.29 2.75 -5.76
C ALA A 18 14.74 3.91 -4.85
N TRP A 19 13.79 4.59 -4.20
CA TRP A 19 14.07 5.74 -3.33
C TRP A 19 14.68 5.36 -1.98
N ILE A 20 14.34 4.19 -1.42
CA ILE A 20 14.83 3.71 -0.12
C ILE A 20 16.36 3.85 0.04
N PRO A 21 17.22 3.28 -0.82
CA PRO A 21 18.67 3.42 -0.66
C PRO A 21 19.13 4.86 -0.78
N VAL A 22 18.53 5.66 -1.68
CA VAL A 22 18.86 7.08 -1.85
C VAL A 22 18.54 7.85 -0.58
N PHE A 23 17.37 7.63 0.01
CA PHE A 23 16.95 8.25 1.27
C PHE A 23 17.94 7.95 2.40
N PHE A 24 18.31 6.67 2.60
CA PHE A 24 19.23 6.30 3.66
C PHE A 24 20.67 6.81 3.45
N LEU A 25 21.11 6.99 2.20
CA LEU A 25 22.39 7.65 1.91
C LEU A 25 22.32 9.15 2.21
N MET A 26 21.21 9.82 1.91
CA MET A 26 21.07 11.25 2.18
C MET A 26 21.10 11.59 3.67
N ILE A 27 20.45 10.78 4.52
CA ILE A 27 20.39 11.06 5.97
C ILE A 27 21.72 10.81 6.70
N GLN A 28 22.64 10.04 6.12
CA GLN A 28 23.98 9.85 6.69
C GLN A 28 24.80 11.14 6.70
N GLY A 29 24.53 12.08 5.78
CA GLY A 29 25.25 13.34 5.65
C GLY A 29 24.97 14.36 6.77
N ARG A 30 24.10 14.05 7.75
CA ARG A 30 23.73 14.91 8.89
C ARG A 30 23.22 16.32 8.49
N SER A 31 22.78 16.49 7.25
CA SER A 31 22.21 17.74 6.75
C SER A 31 20.70 17.75 6.95
N GLU A 32 20.21 18.73 7.69
CA GLU A 32 18.78 18.92 7.94
C GLU A 32 18.01 19.16 6.64
N VAL A 33 18.59 19.94 5.71
CA VAL A 33 17.98 20.22 4.40
C VAL A 33 17.83 18.94 3.57
N MET A 34 18.85 18.08 3.54
CA MET A 34 18.77 16.80 2.81
C MET A 34 17.74 15.86 3.44
N LEU A 35 17.62 15.87 4.78
CA LEU A 35 16.59 15.10 5.47
C LEU A 35 15.19 15.57 5.08
N ILE A 36 14.94 16.89 5.09
CA ILE A 36 13.65 17.46 4.70
C ILE A 36 13.30 17.06 3.27
N ILE A 37 14.23 17.23 2.32
CA ILE A 37 14.02 16.84 0.91
C ILE A 37 13.72 15.33 0.83
N GLY A 38 14.50 14.51 1.52
CA GLY A 38 14.33 13.07 1.56
C GLY A 38 12.94 12.63 2.03
N VAL A 39 12.46 13.25 3.12
CA VAL A 39 11.15 12.99 3.70
C VAL A 39 10.04 13.49 2.77
N VAL A 40 10.16 14.69 2.20
CA VAL A 40 9.15 15.25 1.28
C VAL A 40 8.97 14.38 0.06
N VAL A 41 10.06 13.92 -0.58
CA VAL A 41 9.97 13.01 -1.73
C VAL A 41 9.37 11.66 -1.31
N GLY A 42 9.78 11.11 -0.16
CA GLY A 42 9.22 9.87 0.37
C GLY A 42 7.70 9.97 0.62
N LEU A 43 7.25 11.07 1.23
CA LEU A 43 5.83 11.35 1.45
C LEU A 43 5.06 11.58 0.16
N ALA A 44 5.67 12.22 -0.84
CA ALA A 44 5.06 12.39 -2.16
C ALA A 44 4.83 11.04 -2.85
N LEU A 45 5.83 10.14 -2.85
CA LEU A 45 5.69 8.78 -3.37
C LEU A 45 4.60 8.00 -2.61
N HIS A 46 4.59 8.12 -1.29
CA HIS A 46 3.54 7.53 -0.46
C HIS A 46 2.14 8.07 -0.82
N ALA A 47 2.00 9.37 -1.04
CA ALA A 47 0.73 9.98 -1.44
C ALA A 47 0.22 9.44 -2.80
N PHE A 48 1.13 9.17 -3.75
CA PHE A 48 0.75 8.53 -5.02
C PHE A 48 0.26 7.09 -4.86
N MET A 49 0.74 6.36 -3.84
CA MET A 49 0.19 5.05 -3.48
C MET A 49 -1.15 5.20 -2.75
N TYR A 50 -1.26 6.16 -1.84
CA TYR A 50 -2.42 6.37 -0.97
C TYR A 50 -3.66 6.82 -1.75
N GLY A 51 -3.48 7.68 -2.77
CA GLY A 51 -4.58 8.21 -3.59
C GLY A 51 -5.50 7.15 -4.20
N PRO A 52 -5.00 6.16 -4.97
CA PRO A 52 -5.81 5.09 -5.53
C PRO A 52 -6.17 3.97 -4.53
N GLN A 53 -5.56 3.94 -3.34
CA GLN A 53 -5.62 2.80 -2.41
C GLN A 53 -7.05 2.46 -1.97
N ALA A 54 -7.84 3.45 -1.56
CA ALA A 54 -9.20 3.22 -1.08
C ALA A 54 -10.09 2.56 -2.16
N ALA A 55 -10.07 3.11 -3.37
CA ALA A 55 -10.82 2.56 -4.49
C ALA A 55 -10.34 1.14 -4.85
N TYR A 56 -9.02 0.94 -4.95
CA TYR A 56 -8.44 -0.34 -5.30
C TYR A 56 -8.82 -1.45 -4.30
N ILE A 57 -8.75 -1.17 -2.99
CA ILE A 57 -9.13 -2.14 -1.95
C ILE A 57 -10.61 -2.51 -2.07
N THR A 58 -11.48 -1.51 -2.25
CA THR A 58 -12.93 -1.77 -2.34
C THR A 58 -13.32 -2.57 -3.58
N GLU A 59 -12.56 -2.43 -4.68
CA GLU A 59 -12.74 -3.20 -5.91
C GLU A 59 -12.35 -4.68 -5.74
N GLN A 60 -11.60 -5.05 -4.69
CA GLN A 60 -11.25 -6.46 -4.43
C GLN A 60 -12.41 -7.29 -3.85
N PHE A 61 -13.47 -6.63 -3.38
CA PHE A 61 -14.60 -7.26 -2.71
C PHE A 61 -15.90 -7.05 -3.50
N PRO A 62 -16.79 -8.06 -3.53
CA PRO A 62 -18.11 -7.90 -4.16
C PRO A 62 -18.93 -6.85 -3.42
N ALA A 63 -19.83 -6.14 -4.13
CA ALA A 63 -20.62 -5.02 -3.60
C ALA A 63 -21.21 -5.28 -2.19
N ARG A 64 -21.85 -6.44 -2.00
CA ARG A 64 -22.49 -6.84 -0.73
C ARG A 64 -21.54 -6.95 0.47
N LEU A 65 -20.24 -7.22 0.24
CA LEU A 65 -19.23 -7.37 1.30
C LEU A 65 -18.19 -6.23 1.30
N ARG A 66 -18.32 -5.25 0.41
CA ARG A 66 -17.30 -4.24 0.13
C ARG A 66 -16.90 -3.46 1.38
N TYR A 67 -17.87 -3.04 2.19
CA TYR A 67 -17.61 -2.31 3.44
C TYR A 67 -16.91 -3.17 4.48
N ALA A 68 -17.48 -4.34 4.82
CA ALA A 68 -16.94 -5.23 5.84
C ALA A 68 -15.55 -5.78 5.46
N GLY A 69 -15.38 -6.22 4.22
CA GLY A 69 -14.10 -6.71 3.69
C GLY A 69 -13.01 -5.64 3.68
N SER A 70 -13.34 -4.43 3.22
CA SER A 70 -12.38 -3.32 3.22
C SER A 70 -12.01 -2.89 4.63
N SER A 71 -12.98 -2.79 5.55
CA SER A 71 -12.71 -2.43 6.95
C SER A 71 -11.82 -3.47 7.63
N LEU A 72 -12.07 -4.77 7.41
CA LEU A 72 -11.24 -5.83 7.96
C LEU A 72 -9.81 -5.76 7.40
N ALA A 73 -9.68 -5.55 6.08
CA ALA A 73 -8.38 -5.38 5.44
C ALA A 73 -7.61 -4.18 6.02
N TYR A 74 -8.29 -3.04 6.25
CA TYR A 74 -7.69 -1.86 6.88
C TYR A 74 -7.25 -2.13 8.32
N THR A 75 -8.05 -2.83 9.13
CA THR A 75 -7.67 -3.18 10.50
C THR A 75 -6.44 -4.08 10.52
N LEU A 76 -6.41 -5.13 9.70
CA LEU A 76 -5.27 -6.04 9.61
C LEU A 76 -4.01 -5.32 9.12
N ALA A 77 -4.14 -4.48 8.08
CA ALA A 77 -3.05 -3.66 7.58
C ALA A 77 -2.56 -2.65 8.63
N GLY A 78 -3.46 -2.05 9.41
CA GLY A 78 -3.13 -1.11 10.47
C GLY A 78 -2.38 -1.76 11.63
N VAL A 79 -2.79 -2.95 12.05
CA VAL A 79 -2.10 -3.72 13.10
C VAL A 79 -0.71 -4.12 12.62
N ILE A 80 -0.61 -4.78 11.46
CA ILE A 80 0.66 -5.33 10.96
C ILE A 80 1.59 -4.22 10.47
N GLY A 81 1.09 -3.32 9.64
CA GLY A 81 1.88 -2.27 9.01
C GLY A 81 2.09 -1.05 9.90
N GLY A 82 1.06 -0.62 10.64
CA GLY A 82 1.11 0.60 11.44
C GLY A 82 1.72 0.37 12.82
N ALA A 83 1.23 -0.62 13.57
CA ALA A 83 1.63 -0.82 14.96
C ALA A 83 2.95 -1.60 15.10
N VAL A 84 3.14 -2.64 14.29
CA VAL A 84 4.29 -3.55 14.43
C VAL A 84 5.55 -3.03 13.74
N ALA A 85 5.44 -2.31 12.61
CA ALA A 85 6.60 -1.88 11.84
C ALA A 85 7.59 -0.98 12.61
N PRO A 86 7.17 0.03 13.40
CA PRO A 86 8.10 0.85 14.18
C PRO A 86 8.91 0.05 15.22
N LEU A 87 8.27 -0.95 15.84
CA LEU A 87 8.93 -1.86 16.78
C LEU A 87 9.97 -2.72 16.06
N ILE A 88 9.62 -3.26 14.88
CA ILE A 88 10.56 -4.01 14.05
C ILE A 88 11.74 -3.13 13.64
N PHE A 89 11.53 -1.88 13.22
CA PHE A 89 12.62 -0.99 12.81
C PHE A 89 13.58 -0.72 13.96
N THR A 90 13.03 -0.47 15.15
CA THR A 90 13.81 -0.26 16.37
C THR A 90 14.63 -1.51 16.71
N ALA A 91 14.03 -2.70 16.64
CA ALA A 91 14.71 -3.96 16.90
C ALA A 91 15.80 -4.27 15.86
N LEU A 92 15.52 -4.07 14.57
CA LEU A 92 16.48 -4.28 13.48
C LEU A 92 17.67 -3.32 13.60
N TYR A 93 17.42 -2.06 13.95
CA TYR A 93 18.47 -1.08 14.17
C TYR A 93 19.32 -1.44 15.39
N ALA A 94 18.69 -1.79 16.52
CA ALA A 94 19.38 -2.19 17.74
C ALA A 94 20.28 -3.43 17.52
N ALA A 95 19.83 -4.38 16.69
CA ALA A 95 20.58 -5.60 16.40
C ALA A 95 21.75 -5.39 15.42
N SER A 96 21.59 -4.51 14.42
CA SER A 96 22.58 -4.36 13.33
C SER A 96 23.49 -3.13 13.47
N GLY A 97 23.06 -2.13 14.24
CA GLY A 97 23.72 -0.82 14.34
C GLY A 97 23.73 -0.02 13.03
N ASN A 98 23.00 -0.47 12.00
CA ASN A 98 22.97 0.17 10.69
C ASN A 98 21.58 0.12 10.05
N TRP A 99 21.42 0.82 8.93
CA TRP A 99 20.12 0.97 8.27
C TRP A 99 19.81 -0.12 7.24
N TYR A 100 20.76 -0.99 6.88
CA TYR A 100 20.59 -1.93 5.77
C TYR A 100 19.43 -2.90 6.00
N LEU A 101 19.24 -3.39 7.23
CA LEU A 101 18.13 -4.28 7.55
C LEU A 101 16.75 -3.57 7.46
N ILE A 102 16.70 -2.30 7.83
CA ILE A 102 15.47 -1.49 7.72
C ILE A 102 15.15 -1.26 6.24
N ALA A 103 16.15 -0.90 5.43
CA ALA A 103 15.98 -0.77 3.99
C ALA A 103 15.53 -2.09 3.35
N GLY A 104 16.10 -3.22 3.76
CA GLY A 104 15.67 -4.55 3.32
C GLY A 104 14.21 -4.86 3.65
N TYR A 105 13.76 -4.52 4.86
CA TYR A 105 12.34 -4.65 5.23
C TYR A 105 11.44 -3.79 4.34
N LEU A 106 11.80 -2.52 4.12
CA LEU A 106 10.99 -1.59 3.31
C LEU A 106 10.94 -2.03 1.83
N LEU A 107 12.05 -2.58 1.31
CA LEU A 107 12.09 -3.19 -0.02
C LEU A 107 11.17 -4.41 -0.10
N LEU A 108 11.22 -5.30 0.92
CA LEU A 108 10.31 -6.44 1.00
C LEU A 108 8.84 -5.99 1.02
N ALA A 109 8.49 -4.98 1.81
CA ALA A 109 7.14 -4.43 1.85
C ALA A 109 6.70 -3.86 0.48
N SER A 110 7.61 -3.21 -0.24
CA SER A 110 7.37 -2.71 -1.60
C SER A 110 7.14 -3.86 -2.58
N ILE A 111 7.91 -4.95 -2.48
CA ILE A 111 7.73 -6.17 -3.29
C ILE A 111 6.38 -6.82 -2.99
N VAL A 112 6.03 -7.00 -1.72
CA VAL A 112 4.73 -7.56 -1.30
C VAL A 112 3.59 -6.73 -1.87
N THR A 113 3.73 -5.41 -1.87
CA THR A 113 2.75 -4.50 -2.47
C THR A 113 2.64 -4.72 -3.97
N ILE A 114 3.74 -4.77 -4.71
CA ILE A 114 3.75 -5.00 -6.16
C ILE A 114 3.15 -6.37 -6.51
N VAL A 115 3.49 -7.41 -5.76
CA VAL A 115 2.92 -8.76 -5.93
C VAL A 115 1.43 -8.75 -5.63
N GLY A 116 1.00 -8.09 -4.55
CA GLY A 116 -0.41 -7.91 -4.19
C GLY A 116 -1.21 -7.19 -5.28
N LEU A 117 -0.61 -6.17 -5.89
CA LEU A 117 -1.17 -5.54 -7.09
C LEU A 117 -1.24 -6.52 -8.24
N ALA A 118 -0.18 -7.31 -8.50
CA ALA A 118 -0.11 -8.27 -9.60
C ALA A 118 -1.20 -9.36 -9.54
N ILE A 119 -1.50 -9.87 -8.35
CA ILE A 119 -2.51 -10.91 -8.14
C ILE A 119 -3.93 -10.36 -7.94
N GLY A 120 -4.06 -9.06 -7.70
CA GLY A 120 -5.35 -8.43 -7.44
C GLY A 120 -6.31 -8.52 -8.61
N ARG A 121 -7.60 -8.58 -8.27
CA ARG A 121 -8.71 -8.66 -9.21
C ARG A 121 -8.86 -7.35 -9.97
N ASN A 122 -9.26 -7.47 -11.24
CA ASN A 122 -9.67 -6.33 -12.03
C ASN A 122 -11.06 -5.86 -11.60
N PRO A 123 -11.38 -4.57 -11.71
CA PRO A 123 -12.72 -4.07 -11.45
C PRO A 123 -13.73 -4.77 -12.37
N GLN A 124 -14.84 -5.26 -11.82
CA GLN A 124 -15.94 -5.88 -12.58
C GLN A 124 -17.22 -5.04 -12.43
N PRO A 125 -17.41 -3.99 -13.25
CA PRO A 125 -18.58 -3.12 -13.17
C PRO A 125 -19.89 -3.86 -13.42
N GLU A 126 -19.86 -4.94 -14.20
CA GLU A 126 -21.05 -5.70 -14.56
C GLU A 126 -21.67 -6.45 -13.36
N GLU A 127 -20.85 -6.93 -12.42
CA GLU A 127 -21.37 -7.56 -11.19
C GLU A 127 -22.09 -6.53 -10.31
N ASP A 128 -21.52 -5.34 -10.19
CA ASP A 128 -22.12 -4.22 -9.46
C ASP A 128 -23.45 -3.79 -10.11
N LEU A 129 -23.49 -3.70 -11.44
CA LEU A 129 -24.70 -3.33 -12.19
C LEU A 129 -25.80 -4.39 -12.11
N ARG A 130 -25.44 -5.68 -12.12
CA ARG A 130 -26.40 -6.78 -11.92
C ARG A 130 -27.02 -6.75 -10.53
N TRP A 131 -26.22 -6.48 -9.50
CA TRP A 131 -26.73 -6.36 -8.13
C TRP A 131 -27.71 -5.18 -7.99
N LEU A 132 -27.41 -4.05 -8.64
CA LEU A 132 -28.29 -2.88 -8.65
C LEU A 132 -29.60 -3.11 -9.42
N HIS A 133 -29.58 -3.90 -10.50
CA HIS A 133 -30.80 -4.23 -11.26
C HIS A 133 -31.69 -5.28 -10.57
N ASN A 134 -31.11 -6.16 -9.76
CA ASN A 134 -31.85 -7.20 -9.03
C ASN A 134 -32.31 -6.76 -7.62
N ASP A 135 -32.38 -5.46 -7.34
CA ASP A 135 -32.80 -4.89 -6.04
C ASP A 135 -32.12 -5.52 -4.80
N GLY A 136 -30.88 -6.01 -4.96
CA GLY A 136 -30.14 -6.69 -3.88
C GLY A 136 -30.74 -8.03 -3.42
N ALA A 137 -31.65 -8.63 -4.20
CA ALA A 137 -32.32 -9.88 -3.82
C ALA A 137 -31.31 -11.04 -3.65
N PRO A 138 -31.32 -11.75 -2.51
CA PRO A 138 -30.50 -12.94 -2.36
C PRO A 138 -31.03 -14.00 -3.33
N GLU A 139 -30.13 -14.58 -4.14
CA GLU A 139 -30.46 -15.75 -4.96
C GLU A 139 -30.96 -16.86 -4.02
N SER A 140 -32.25 -17.14 -4.09
CA SER A 140 -32.84 -18.32 -3.46
C SER A 140 -32.34 -19.54 -4.22
N HIS A 141 -31.19 -20.08 -3.82
CA HIS A 141 -30.77 -21.40 -4.26
C HIS A 141 -31.69 -22.44 -3.60
N ALA A 142 -32.69 -22.87 -4.38
CA ALA A 142 -33.43 -24.11 -4.18
C ALA A 142 -32.57 -25.32 -4.55
#